data_AF-A0A2V5NF59-F1
#
_entry.id   AF-A0A2V5NF59-F1
#
_cell.length_a   1.000
_cell.length_b   1.000
_cell.length_c   1.000
_cell.angle_alpha   90.00
_cell.angle_beta   90.00
_cell.angle_gamma   90.00
#
_symmetry.space_group_name_H-M   'P 1'
#
loop_
_entity.id
_entity.type
_entity.pdbx_description
1 polymer ?
#
loop_
_entity_poly.entity_id
_entity_poly.type
_entity_poly.pdbx_seq_one_letter_code
_entity_poly.pdbx_strand_id
1 'polypeptide(L)'
;FFAGPNLLGAISPSDKLNCVLIGCGGRGLQAHLPAIAGENVLGIVDVNEKRHEVVRQTLKGKGHDPEKLQAFTDYRQMFDKIGKQIDAVFIATPNHHHALPAMIAMQLGKNVYCEKPVCHDIAEARKLRDMARQSKVTTQMGNQGHCEEGYRVLCEYVWAGAIGKVTETHSWTDRANGGSGPRPPSKPVPAGFHWEEWIGPAPYRDYHDDLQPHEWHGWYDFGNGSIGNMGCHVLDGVHWALKLGHPTSIEVEEMRGGSEERYPTGSRIRWDFPARGEMAAAKVYWYEGLKKNATRDADGMLKTAKGDARNVPPLIGQLLKQYPEEEFDTNGTLYVGEKGIIYTGCYGEKMHIVPREKMKDTPVPAKTLPRHKSVFADFIEACRAGKTDTATRFDYSTRLTEFTLLGNLAQHAGPGKKVEWDGENMRVTNIPELNAWVRREYRPMAPTYDITQSYVFNYDRGPHFASPPPPIADGPCKEFLGRKVRSRIGISAGLLLNSKWLIGYARRGFDILTYKTVRSAHRPCYPPPNWVFVEEGGSAEGPVYVTSQWPEDATQISSAVCFGMPSMAPEV
;
A
#
# COMPACT_ATOMS: atom_id res chain seq x y z
N PHE A 1 -14.02 -22.63 1.84
CA PHE A 1 -15.16 -21.85 2.36
C PHE A 1 -15.07 -20.42 1.87
N PHE A 2 -15.74 -20.10 0.77
CA PHE A 2 -16.17 -18.72 0.58
C PHE A 2 -17.17 -18.48 1.69
N ALA A 3 -16.81 -17.65 2.67
CA ALA A 3 -17.82 -17.09 3.54
C ALA A 3 -18.83 -16.45 2.59
N GLY A 4 -20.09 -16.89 2.65
CA GLY A 4 -21.18 -16.09 2.09
C GLY A 4 -21.04 -14.67 2.62
N PRO A 5 -21.61 -13.65 1.95
CA PRO A 5 -21.60 -12.32 2.51
C PRO A 5 -22.04 -12.46 3.95
N ASN A 6 -21.21 -12.00 4.89
CA ASN A 6 -21.77 -11.55 6.14
C ASN A 6 -22.79 -10.51 5.66
N LEU A 7 -24.05 -10.92 5.57
CA LEU A 7 -25.18 -10.06 5.80
C LEU A 7 -24.95 -9.58 7.23
N LEU A 8 -24.02 -8.63 7.37
CA LEU A 8 -24.05 -7.65 8.41
C LEU A 8 -25.48 -7.16 8.33
N GLY A 9 -26.32 -7.61 9.28
CA GLY A 9 -27.62 -6.99 9.47
C GLY A 9 -27.34 -5.49 9.44
N ALA A 10 -28.06 -4.77 8.57
CA ALA A 10 -27.78 -3.36 8.31
C ALA A 10 -27.48 -2.68 9.65
N ILE A 11 -26.22 -2.28 9.83
CA ILE A 11 -25.81 -1.47 10.97
C ILE A 11 -26.75 -0.28 10.91
N SER A 12 -27.58 -0.07 11.94
CA SER A 12 -28.54 1.03 11.90
C SER A 12 -27.75 2.31 11.60
N PRO A 13 -28.28 3.29 10.84
CA PRO A 13 -27.59 4.57 10.63
C PRO A 13 -27.15 5.26 11.93
N SER A 14 -27.74 4.90 13.07
CA SER A 14 -27.38 5.36 14.42
C SER A 14 -26.24 4.59 15.09
N ASP A 15 -25.88 3.40 14.61
CA ASP A 15 -24.90 2.53 15.26
C ASP A 15 -23.47 3.01 14.96
N LYS A 16 -22.61 2.85 15.97
CA LYS A 16 -21.18 3.13 15.85
C LYS A 16 -20.48 1.98 15.13
N LEU A 17 -19.57 2.32 14.22
CA LEU A 17 -18.70 1.34 13.58
C LEU A 17 -17.62 0.86 14.56
N ASN A 18 -17.27 -0.41 14.49
CA ASN A 18 -16.08 -0.95 15.11
C ASN A 18 -14.87 -0.74 14.19
N CYS A 19 -14.13 0.33 14.46
CA CYS A 19 -12.99 0.78 13.67
C CYS A 19 -11.66 0.29 14.23
N VAL A 20 -10.71 0.04 13.34
CA VAL A 20 -9.29 -0.11 13.69
C VAL A 20 -8.42 0.83 12.86
N LEU A 21 -7.30 1.28 13.44
CA LEU A 21 -6.31 2.12 12.78
C LEU A 21 -4.99 1.38 12.61
N ILE A 22 -4.53 1.22 11.37
CA ILE A 22 -3.24 0.63 11.02
C ILE A 22 -2.30 1.74 10.56
N GLY A 23 -1.23 1.99 11.32
CA GLY A 23 -0.32 3.12 11.13
C GLY A 23 -0.75 4.33 11.97
N CYS A 24 -0.04 4.56 13.08
CA CYS A 24 -0.29 5.62 14.05
C CYS A 24 0.79 6.72 13.97
N GLY A 25 1.32 6.97 12.77
CA GLY A 25 2.23 8.07 12.46
C GLY A 25 1.49 9.38 12.18
N GLY A 26 2.11 10.29 11.42
CA GLY A 26 1.59 11.64 11.13
C GLY A 26 0.10 11.67 10.76
N ARG A 27 -0.28 11.10 9.61
CA ARG A 27 -1.68 11.06 9.14
C ARG A 27 -2.60 10.24 10.06
N GLY A 28 -2.11 9.10 10.56
CA GLY A 28 -2.86 8.26 11.49
C GLY A 28 -3.31 9.01 12.73
N LEU A 29 -2.40 9.71 13.40
CA LEU A 29 -2.69 10.49 14.61
C LEU A 29 -3.44 11.80 14.31
N GLN A 30 -3.07 12.53 13.25
CA GLN A 30 -3.56 13.89 13.02
C GLN A 30 -4.90 13.94 12.29
N ALA A 31 -5.24 12.91 11.50
CA ALA A 31 -6.45 12.91 10.67
C ALA A 31 -7.36 11.71 10.95
N HIS A 32 -6.82 10.49 10.94
CA HIS A 32 -7.64 9.27 11.04
C HIS A 32 -8.18 9.07 12.46
N LEU A 33 -7.32 9.15 13.47
CA LEU A 33 -7.73 8.99 14.87
C LEU A 33 -8.80 10.01 15.26
N PRO A 34 -8.72 11.31 14.89
CA PRO A 34 -9.83 12.23 15.05
C PRO A 34 -11.11 11.86 14.30
N ALA A 35 -10.99 11.38 13.05
CA ALA A 35 -12.15 10.98 12.26
C ALA A 35 -12.91 9.80 12.86
N ILE A 36 -12.22 8.83 13.47
CA ILE A 36 -12.84 7.62 14.04
C ILE A 36 -13.14 7.74 15.54
N ALA A 37 -12.73 8.82 16.22
CA ALA A 37 -12.96 8.97 17.66
C ALA A 37 -14.47 9.13 18.02
N GLY A 38 -15.35 9.39 17.04
CA GLY A 38 -16.79 9.30 17.25
C GLY A 38 -17.33 7.87 17.27
N GLU A 39 -16.57 6.92 16.70
CA GLU A 39 -16.90 5.51 16.54
C GLU A 39 -16.34 4.66 17.70
N ASN A 40 -16.46 3.33 17.61
CA ASN A 40 -15.78 2.43 18.55
C ASN A 40 -14.37 2.11 18.01
N VAL A 41 -13.32 2.58 18.69
CA VAL A 41 -11.94 2.25 18.31
C VAL A 41 -11.51 0.96 18.99
N LEU A 42 -11.66 -0.18 18.31
CA LEU A 42 -11.38 -1.50 18.87
C LEU A 42 -9.89 -1.76 19.07
N GLY A 43 -9.08 -1.27 18.13
CA GLY A 43 -7.66 -1.53 18.16
C GLY A 43 -6.84 -0.67 17.22
N ILE A 44 -5.53 -0.64 17.51
CA ILE A 44 -4.53 0.07 16.74
C ILE A 44 -3.36 -0.84 16.39
N VAL A 45 -2.72 -0.56 15.26
CA VAL A 45 -1.48 -1.21 14.84
C VAL A 45 -0.43 -0.14 14.60
N ASP A 46 0.71 -0.25 15.26
CA ASP A 46 1.91 0.51 14.90
C ASP A 46 3.15 -0.28 15.33
N VAL A 47 4.16 -0.30 14.47
CA VAL A 47 5.43 -1.00 14.72
C VAL A 47 6.26 -0.33 15.80
N ASN A 48 6.00 0.95 16.11
CA ASN A 48 6.67 1.68 17.16
C ASN A 48 5.76 1.74 18.39
N GLU A 49 6.09 0.97 19.43
CA GLU A 49 5.28 0.87 20.66
C GLU A 49 5.04 2.23 21.32
N LYS A 50 5.94 3.20 21.13
CA LYS A 50 5.76 4.58 21.63
C LYS A 50 4.50 5.24 21.06
N ARG A 51 4.08 4.86 19.85
CA ARG A 51 2.84 5.36 19.24
C ARG A 51 1.59 4.82 19.91
N HIS A 52 1.64 3.62 20.48
CA HIS A 52 0.47 3.06 21.17
C HIS A 52 0.09 3.91 22.37
N GLU A 53 1.09 4.36 23.14
CA GLU A 53 0.84 5.21 24.30
C GLU A 53 0.30 6.59 23.90
N VAL A 54 0.85 7.19 22.84
CA VAL A 54 0.32 8.47 22.30
C VAL A 54 -1.15 8.34 21.92
N VAL A 55 -1.53 7.24 21.24
CA VAL A 55 -2.93 7.00 20.87
C VAL A 55 -3.82 6.81 22.10
N ARG A 56 -3.39 6.01 23.09
CA ARG A 56 -4.16 5.81 24.34
C ARG A 56 -4.45 7.13 25.03
N GLN A 57 -3.44 7.98 25.21
CA GLN A 57 -3.63 9.30 25.83
C GLN A 57 -4.54 10.20 25.00
N THR A 58 -4.40 10.17 23.67
CA THR A 58 -5.25 10.96 22.76
C THR A 58 -6.72 10.53 22.86
N LEU A 59 -7.00 9.23 22.88
CA LEU A 59 -8.36 8.68 22.98
C LEU A 59 -8.96 8.90 24.37
N LYS A 60 -8.16 8.76 25.43
CA LYS A 60 -8.56 9.10 26.80
C LYS A 60 -9.04 10.55 26.89
N GLY A 61 -8.31 11.48 26.27
CA GLY A 61 -8.71 12.89 26.16
C GLY A 61 -10.01 13.13 25.37
N LYS A 62 -10.47 12.14 24.61
CA LYS A 62 -11.75 12.14 23.86
C LYS A 62 -12.85 11.31 24.52
N GLY A 63 -12.66 10.92 25.78
CA GLY A 63 -13.67 10.18 26.56
C GLY A 63 -13.73 8.68 26.26
N HIS A 64 -12.74 8.11 25.57
CA HIS A 64 -12.61 6.67 25.41
C HIS A 64 -11.90 6.05 26.62
N ASP A 65 -12.23 4.80 26.91
CA ASP A 65 -11.53 4.00 27.91
C ASP A 65 -10.25 3.39 27.28
N PRO A 66 -9.04 3.85 27.66
CA PRO A 66 -7.79 3.36 27.06
C PRO A 66 -7.53 1.88 27.36
N GLU A 67 -8.12 1.31 28.41
CA GLU A 67 -7.95 -0.11 28.77
C GLU A 67 -8.70 -1.06 27.82
N LYS A 68 -9.72 -0.55 27.11
CA LYS A 68 -10.46 -1.32 26.10
C LYS A 68 -9.76 -1.33 24.74
N LEU A 69 -8.78 -0.45 24.53
CA LEU A 69 -8.07 -0.35 23.26
C LEU A 69 -7.00 -1.45 23.15
N GLN A 70 -7.15 -2.33 22.16
CA GLN A 70 -6.16 -3.36 21.87
C GLN A 70 -5.07 -2.81 20.94
N ALA A 71 -3.82 -2.83 21.39
CA ALA A 71 -2.70 -2.40 20.56
C ALA A 71 -1.89 -3.60 20.05
N PHE A 72 -1.45 -3.50 18.80
CA PHE A 72 -0.69 -4.53 18.11
C PHE A 72 0.50 -3.88 17.39
N THR A 73 1.57 -4.66 17.18
CA THR A 73 2.71 -4.25 16.33
C THR A 73 2.63 -4.85 14.93
N ASP A 74 1.72 -5.81 14.74
CA ASP A 74 1.49 -6.53 13.49
C ASP A 74 -0.02 -6.61 13.20
N TYR A 75 -0.44 -6.09 12.04
CA TYR A 75 -1.85 -6.11 11.63
C TYR A 75 -2.35 -7.52 11.36
N ARG A 76 -1.48 -8.49 11.05
CA ARG A 76 -1.87 -9.90 10.84
C ARG A 76 -2.37 -10.48 12.16
N GLN A 77 -1.66 -10.21 13.25
CA GLN A 77 -2.07 -10.62 14.60
C GLN A 77 -3.37 -9.91 15.03
N MET A 78 -3.53 -8.63 14.67
CA MET A 78 -4.78 -7.90 14.89
C MET A 78 -5.96 -8.58 14.16
N PHE A 79 -5.81 -8.90 12.87
CA PHE A 79 -6.85 -9.58 12.11
C PHE A 79 -7.16 -10.98 12.68
N ASP A 80 -6.14 -11.75 13.09
CA ASP A 80 -6.34 -13.06 13.72
C ASP A 80 -7.11 -12.97 15.05
N LYS A 81 -6.79 -11.96 15.89
CA LYS A 81 -7.35 -11.84 17.24
C LYS A 81 -8.74 -11.19 17.26
N ILE A 82 -8.91 -10.09 16.52
CA ILE A 82 -10.13 -9.26 16.58
C ILE A 82 -10.83 -9.07 15.24
N GLY A 83 -10.33 -9.68 14.15
CA GLY A 83 -10.86 -9.47 12.80
C GLY A 83 -12.35 -9.71 12.64
N LYS A 84 -12.94 -10.62 13.43
CA LYS A 84 -14.40 -10.86 13.42
C LYS A 84 -15.22 -9.66 13.90
N GLN A 85 -14.68 -8.83 14.79
CA GLN A 85 -15.35 -7.71 15.43
C GLN A 85 -15.25 -6.40 14.64
N ILE A 86 -14.30 -6.33 13.70
CA ILE A 86 -14.02 -5.13 12.91
C ILE A 86 -15.14 -4.89 11.88
N ASP A 87 -15.59 -3.65 11.73
CA ASP A 87 -16.46 -3.21 10.64
C ASP A 87 -15.68 -2.43 9.57
N ALA A 88 -14.75 -1.58 10.00
CA ALA A 88 -13.94 -0.74 9.11
C ALA A 88 -12.47 -0.66 9.53
N VAL A 89 -11.59 -0.70 8.54
CA VAL A 89 -10.13 -0.58 8.69
C VAL A 89 -9.67 0.73 8.08
N PHE A 90 -8.93 1.52 8.84
CA PHE A 90 -8.28 2.75 8.40
C PHE A 90 -6.77 2.51 8.30
N ILE A 91 -6.18 2.72 7.12
CA ILE A 91 -4.79 2.42 6.82
C ILE A 91 -4.05 3.73 6.52
N ALA A 92 -3.02 4.01 7.33
CA ALA A 92 -2.15 5.19 7.25
C ALA A 92 -0.67 4.80 7.47
N THR A 93 -0.28 3.63 6.96
CA THR A 93 1.10 3.12 6.97
C THR A 93 1.95 3.81 5.88
N PRO A 94 3.26 3.51 5.78
CA PRO A 94 4.02 3.80 4.57
C PRO A 94 3.47 3.07 3.33
N ASN A 95 3.78 3.57 2.13
CA ASN A 95 3.18 3.11 0.86
C ASN A 95 3.32 1.60 0.62
N HIS A 96 4.50 1.04 0.86
CA HIS A 96 4.77 -0.40 0.68
C HIS A 96 3.87 -1.33 1.50
N HIS A 97 3.23 -0.82 2.55
CA HIS A 97 2.26 -1.54 3.37
C HIS A 97 0.81 -1.31 3.02
N HIS A 98 0.45 -0.42 2.09
CA HIS A 98 -0.97 -0.10 1.88
C HIS A 98 -1.79 -1.30 1.36
N ALA A 99 -1.28 -2.00 0.34
CA ALA A 99 -2.04 -3.03 -0.36
C ALA A 99 -2.37 -4.26 0.51
N LEU A 100 -1.40 -4.78 1.26
CA LEU A 100 -1.56 -6.05 2.00
C LEU A 100 -2.66 -6.04 3.08
N PRO A 101 -2.67 -5.14 4.09
CA PRO A 101 -3.77 -4.99 5.04
C PRO A 101 -5.10 -4.64 4.36
N ALA A 102 -5.10 -3.87 3.27
CA ALA A 102 -6.32 -3.60 2.50
C ALA A 102 -6.90 -4.87 1.87
N MET A 103 -6.04 -5.72 1.26
CA MET A 103 -6.44 -7.00 0.69
C MET A 103 -6.96 -7.96 1.75
N ILE A 104 -6.28 -8.07 2.91
CA ILE A 104 -6.73 -8.90 4.04
C ILE A 104 -8.10 -8.43 4.53
N ALA A 105 -8.28 -7.11 4.71
CA ALA A 105 -9.54 -6.53 5.14
C ALA A 105 -10.69 -6.85 4.15
N MET A 106 -10.48 -6.61 2.85
CA MET A 106 -11.47 -6.94 1.81
C MET A 106 -11.80 -8.44 1.77
N GLN A 107 -10.79 -9.31 1.92
CA GLN A 107 -10.98 -10.76 1.97
C GLN A 107 -11.82 -11.20 3.19
N LEU A 108 -11.71 -10.49 4.31
CA LEU A 108 -12.51 -10.69 5.52
C LEU A 108 -13.87 -9.97 5.47
N GLY A 109 -14.22 -9.34 4.35
CA GLY A 109 -15.47 -8.60 4.18
C GLY A 109 -15.54 -7.31 5.01
N LYS A 110 -14.40 -6.65 5.24
CA LYS A 110 -14.28 -5.42 6.04
C LYS A 110 -14.18 -4.20 5.15
N ASN A 111 -14.81 -3.09 5.55
CA ASN A 111 -14.72 -1.83 4.83
C ASN A 111 -13.30 -1.25 4.95
N VAL A 112 -12.78 -0.62 3.90
CA VAL A 112 -11.39 -0.19 3.82
C VAL A 112 -11.27 1.28 3.44
N TYR A 113 -10.71 2.08 4.33
CA TYR A 113 -10.18 3.41 4.03
C TYR A 113 -8.66 3.34 4.03
N CYS A 114 -8.01 3.74 2.94
CA CYS A 114 -6.55 3.70 2.81
C CYS A 114 -6.00 5.06 2.38
N GLU A 115 -4.96 5.56 3.04
CA GLU A 115 -4.26 6.77 2.58
C GLU A 115 -3.69 6.61 1.17
N LYS A 116 -3.45 7.77 0.55
CA LYS A 116 -2.83 7.85 -0.77
C LYS A 116 -1.31 7.65 -0.70
N PRO A 117 -0.68 7.18 -1.79
CA PRO A 117 -1.30 6.46 -2.90
C PRO A 117 -1.85 5.12 -2.40
N VAL A 118 -2.93 4.56 -2.97
CA VAL A 118 -3.61 3.38 -2.38
C VAL A 118 -2.76 2.09 -2.37
N CYS A 119 -1.65 2.08 -3.10
CA CYS A 119 -0.69 0.97 -3.19
C CYS A 119 0.70 1.45 -3.61
N HIS A 120 1.65 0.54 -3.67
CA HIS A 120 3.06 0.83 -3.97
C HIS A 120 3.43 0.60 -5.44
N ASP A 121 2.81 -0.39 -6.11
CA ASP A 121 3.07 -0.68 -7.52
C ASP A 121 1.80 -0.79 -8.39
N ILE A 122 1.98 -0.87 -9.72
CA ILE A 122 0.90 -0.89 -10.72
C ILE A 122 0.08 -2.18 -10.63
N ALA A 123 0.73 -3.33 -10.40
CA ALA A 123 0.06 -4.61 -10.27
C ALA A 123 -0.86 -4.67 -9.04
N GLU A 124 -0.44 -4.08 -7.92
CA GLU A 124 -1.25 -3.91 -6.73
C GLU A 124 -2.47 -3.03 -6.99
N ALA A 125 -2.33 -1.92 -7.73
CA ALA A 125 -3.45 -1.07 -8.09
C ALA A 125 -4.54 -1.87 -8.81
N ARG A 126 -4.15 -2.68 -9.81
CA ARG A 126 -5.09 -3.56 -10.53
C ARG A 126 -5.70 -4.62 -9.62
N LYS A 127 -4.88 -5.25 -8.77
CA LYS A 127 -5.35 -6.29 -7.85
C LYS A 127 -6.35 -5.75 -6.83
N LEU A 128 -6.10 -4.58 -6.25
CA LEU A 128 -7.01 -3.91 -5.33
C LEU A 128 -8.32 -3.54 -6.01
N ARG A 129 -8.26 -3.04 -7.25
CA ARG A 129 -9.45 -2.73 -8.07
C ARG A 129 -10.32 -3.96 -8.29
N ASP A 130 -9.72 -5.08 -8.68
CA ASP A 130 -10.43 -6.33 -8.92
C ASP A 130 -11.04 -6.87 -7.62
N MET A 131 -10.29 -6.83 -6.51
CA MET A 131 -10.79 -7.25 -5.20
C MET A 131 -11.92 -6.37 -4.68
N ALA A 132 -11.85 -5.05 -4.86
CA ALA A 132 -12.92 -4.14 -4.47
C ALA A 132 -14.23 -4.44 -5.24
N ARG A 133 -14.13 -4.71 -6.55
CA ARG A 133 -15.28 -5.12 -7.37
C ARG A 133 -15.89 -6.46 -6.92
N GLN A 134 -15.08 -7.39 -6.41
CA GLN A 134 -15.52 -8.71 -5.99
C GLN A 134 -16.06 -8.77 -4.55
N SER A 135 -15.43 -8.04 -3.62
CA SER A 135 -15.69 -8.14 -2.18
C SER A 135 -16.98 -7.44 -1.72
N LYS A 136 -17.54 -6.55 -2.54
CA LYS A 136 -18.74 -5.74 -2.22
C LYS A 136 -18.63 -4.97 -0.89
N VAL A 137 -17.42 -4.66 -0.44
CA VAL A 137 -17.20 -3.80 0.74
C VAL A 137 -17.08 -2.34 0.31
N THR A 138 -17.36 -1.42 1.23
CA THR A 138 -17.04 0.00 1.04
C THR A 138 -15.52 0.16 0.99
N THR A 139 -15.00 0.76 -0.08
CA THR A 139 -13.58 1.09 -0.22
C THR A 139 -13.41 2.57 -0.51
N GLN A 140 -12.33 3.18 -0.02
CA GLN A 140 -12.04 4.58 -0.32
C GLN A 140 -10.56 4.92 -0.12
N MET A 141 -9.98 5.72 -1.04
CA MET A 141 -8.66 6.32 -0.84
C MET A 141 -8.73 7.67 -0.10
N GLY A 142 -7.70 8.01 0.66
CA GLY A 142 -7.60 9.26 1.42
C GLY A 142 -7.16 10.50 0.63
N ASN A 143 -7.66 10.75 -0.58
CA ASN A 143 -7.42 11.97 -1.35
C ASN A 143 -8.51 13.02 -1.08
N GLN A 144 -8.22 13.99 -0.19
CA GLN A 144 -9.24 14.91 0.36
C GLN A 144 -9.92 15.77 -0.72
N GLY A 145 -9.12 16.34 -1.65
CA GLY A 145 -9.62 17.22 -2.71
C GLY A 145 -10.70 16.59 -3.60
N HIS A 146 -10.68 15.26 -3.77
CA HIS A 146 -11.72 14.55 -4.53
C HIS A 146 -13.12 14.67 -3.91
N CYS A 147 -13.20 14.88 -2.60
CA CYS A 147 -14.45 15.00 -1.86
C CYS A 147 -14.87 16.47 -1.66
N GLU A 148 -14.02 17.42 -2.03
CA GLU A 148 -14.25 18.86 -1.86
C GLU A 148 -14.92 19.49 -3.09
N GLU A 149 -15.43 20.71 -2.96
CA GLU A 149 -16.19 21.39 -4.02
C GLU A 149 -15.31 21.71 -5.25
N GLY A 150 -14.03 21.99 -5.04
CA GLY A 150 -13.10 22.47 -6.07
C GLY A 150 -13.06 21.62 -7.35
N TYR A 151 -12.76 20.32 -7.22
CA TYR A 151 -12.68 19.44 -8.39
C TYR A 151 -14.04 19.12 -9.02
N ARG A 152 -15.14 19.21 -8.28
CA ARG A 152 -16.49 19.08 -8.87
C ARG A 152 -16.78 20.25 -9.79
N VAL A 153 -16.50 21.47 -9.31
CA VAL A 153 -16.66 22.70 -10.09
C VAL A 153 -15.75 22.65 -11.31
N LEU A 154 -14.48 22.23 -11.17
CA LEU A 154 -13.60 22.00 -12.31
C LEU A 154 -14.25 21.09 -13.37
N CYS A 155 -14.72 19.90 -12.97
CA CYS A 155 -15.33 18.95 -13.88
C CYS A 155 -16.54 19.56 -14.59
N GLU A 156 -17.43 20.23 -13.86
CA GLU A 156 -18.64 20.84 -14.40
C GLU A 156 -18.33 21.94 -15.43
N TYR A 157 -17.32 22.78 -15.19
CA TYR A 157 -16.90 23.81 -16.13
C TYR A 157 -16.22 23.23 -17.38
N VAL A 158 -15.35 22.23 -17.20
CA VAL A 158 -14.71 21.54 -18.33
C VAL A 158 -15.75 20.84 -19.20
N TRP A 159 -16.71 20.15 -18.60
CA TRP A 159 -17.77 19.43 -19.32
C TRP A 159 -18.81 20.35 -19.95
N ALA A 160 -19.02 21.55 -19.41
CA ALA A 160 -19.81 22.60 -20.04
C ALA A 160 -19.07 23.30 -21.20
N GLY A 161 -17.80 22.96 -21.45
CA GLY A 161 -17.02 23.51 -22.55
C GLY A 161 -16.52 24.94 -22.31
N ALA A 162 -16.41 25.37 -21.03
CA ALA A 162 -16.04 26.73 -20.65
C ALA A 162 -14.70 27.20 -21.27
N ILE A 163 -13.76 26.28 -21.46
CA ILE A 163 -12.46 26.55 -22.10
C ILE A 163 -12.25 25.79 -23.42
N GLY A 164 -13.30 25.22 -24.01
CA GLY A 164 -13.17 24.38 -25.22
C GLY A 164 -12.46 23.05 -24.95
N LYS A 165 -11.89 22.42 -25.98
CA LYS A 165 -11.17 21.15 -25.81
C LYS A 165 -9.83 21.39 -25.10
N VAL A 166 -9.62 20.68 -23.99
CA VAL A 166 -8.34 20.70 -23.26
C VAL A 166 -7.35 19.77 -23.95
N THR A 167 -6.24 20.31 -24.43
CA THR A 167 -5.19 19.57 -25.15
C THR A 167 -3.91 19.45 -24.33
N GLU A 168 -3.77 20.24 -23.27
CA GLU A 168 -2.56 20.27 -22.44
C GLU A 168 -2.88 20.61 -20.98
N THR A 169 -2.17 20.00 -20.04
CA THR A 169 -2.23 20.39 -18.62
C THR A 169 -0.83 20.49 -18.01
N HIS A 170 -0.65 21.42 -17.08
CA HIS A 170 0.60 21.56 -16.33
C HIS A 170 0.32 21.51 -14.83
N SER A 171 0.78 20.45 -14.18
CA SER A 171 0.61 20.21 -12.74
C SER A 171 1.96 20.30 -12.04
N TRP A 172 2.04 20.95 -10.87
CA TRP A 172 3.30 21.11 -10.15
C TRP A 172 3.19 20.91 -8.65
N THR A 173 4.33 20.56 -8.04
CA THR A 173 4.50 20.49 -6.59
C THR A 173 5.86 21.02 -6.14
N ASP A 174 5.91 21.59 -4.94
CA ASP A 174 7.15 21.94 -4.26
C ASP A 174 7.86 20.75 -3.61
N ARG A 175 7.25 19.56 -3.56
CA ARG A 175 7.83 18.40 -2.90
C ARG A 175 9.03 17.85 -3.68
N ALA A 176 10.11 17.59 -2.97
CA ALA A 176 11.35 16.97 -3.43
C ALA A 176 11.65 15.71 -2.61
N ASN A 177 10.67 14.81 -2.48
CA ASN A 177 10.74 13.57 -1.70
C ASN A 177 11.57 12.47 -2.38
N GLY A 178 12.73 12.83 -2.90
CA GLY A 178 13.74 11.91 -3.40
C GLY A 178 15.04 12.07 -2.63
N GLY A 179 16.14 11.59 -3.19
CA GLY A 179 17.46 11.87 -2.63
C GLY A 179 18.58 11.49 -3.58
N SER A 180 19.80 11.47 -3.08
CA SER A 180 20.99 11.09 -3.83
C SER A 180 21.98 10.38 -2.89
N GLY A 181 23.04 9.84 -3.48
CA GLY A 181 24.12 9.21 -2.73
C GLY A 181 23.85 7.75 -2.33
N PRO A 182 24.83 7.11 -1.69
CA PRO A 182 24.74 5.73 -1.26
C PRO A 182 23.82 5.58 -0.05
N ARG A 183 23.45 4.33 0.25
CA ARG A 183 22.76 3.98 1.49
C ARG A 183 23.60 4.39 2.70
N PRO A 184 23.01 5.06 3.71
CA PRO A 184 23.71 5.32 4.96
C PRO A 184 24.12 4.02 5.66
N PRO A 185 25.15 4.04 6.53
CA PRO A 185 25.52 2.88 7.33
C PRO A 185 24.34 2.39 8.20
N SER A 186 24.23 1.06 8.32
CA SER A 186 23.28 0.39 9.21
C SER A 186 23.43 0.86 10.66
N LYS A 187 22.31 0.93 11.37
CA LYS A 187 22.24 1.26 12.80
C LYS A 187 21.40 0.21 13.55
N PRO A 188 21.64 0.02 14.86
CA PRO A 188 20.75 -0.78 15.68
C PRO A 188 19.31 -0.26 15.61
N VAL A 189 18.37 -1.18 15.48
CA VAL A 189 16.94 -0.86 15.54
C VAL A 189 16.62 -0.25 16.92
N PRO A 190 15.92 0.90 16.99
CA PRO A 190 15.54 1.49 18.27
C PRO A 190 14.68 0.52 19.10
N ALA A 191 14.90 0.48 20.42
CA ALA A 191 14.10 -0.34 21.33
C ALA A 191 12.59 -0.03 21.20
N GLY A 192 11.78 -1.09 21.12
CA GLY A 192 10.33 -0.99 20.90
C GLY A 192 9.91 -0.68 19.46
N PHE A 193 10.85 -0.67 18.51
CA PHE A 193 10.56 -0.56 17.08
C PHE A 193 10.66 -1.95 16.43
N HIS A 194 9.52 -2.47 16.00
CA HIS A 194 9.37 -3.80 15.41
C HIS A 194 9.77 -3.75 13.93
N TRP A 195 11.09 -3.87 13.68
CA TRP A 195 11.67 -3.61 12.35
C TRP A 195 11.18 -4.57 11.27
N GLU A 196 11.02 -5.86 11.59
CA GLU A 196 10.57 -6.81 10.57
C GLU A 196 9.13 -6.58 10.13
N GLU A 197 8.28 -6.19 11.07
CA GLU A 197 6.92 -5.75 10.83
C GLU A 197 6.90 -4.45 10.03
N TRP A 198 7.89 -3.56 10.23
CA TRP A 198 8.03 -2.34 9.44
C TRP A 198 8.49 -2.59 8.01
N ILE A 199 9.48 -3.46 7.80
CA ILE A 199 9.91 -3.88 6.45
C ILE A 199 8.74 -4.56 5.73
N GLY A 200 8.08 -5.48 6.41
CA GLY A 200 6.90 -6.18 5.91
C GLY A 200 7.10 -6.79 4.52
N PRO A 201 6.33 -6.37 3.50
CA PRO A 201 6.39 -6.96 2.16
C PRO A 201 7.60 -6.51 1.32
N ALA A 202 8.33 -5.46 1.75
CA ALA A 202 9.49 -4.96 1.03
C ALA A 202 10.70 -5.91 1.18
N PRO A 203 11.69 -5.84 0.26
CA PRO A 203 12.99 -6.50 0.45
C PRO A 203 13.62 -6.15 1.79
N TYR A 204 14.21 -7.15 2.46
CA TYR A 204 14.86 -6.92 3.74
C TYR A 204 16.04 -5.98 3.60
N ARG A 205 16.15 -5.03 4.53
CA ARG A 205 17.34 -4.22 4.72
C ARG A 205 17.48 -3.82 6.17
N ASP A 206 18.70 -3.53 6.57
CA ASP A 206 18.98 -3.04 7.92
C ASP A 206 18.41 -1.65 8.15
N TYR A 207 18.13 -1.36 9.41
CA TYR A 207 17.68 -0.04 9.85
C TYR A 207 18.76 1.02 9.64
N HIS A 208 18.35 2.21 9.22
CA HIS A 208 19.17 3.43 9.22
C HIS A 208 18.26 4.67 9.37
N ASP A 209 18.84 5.81 9.76
CA ASP A 209 18.05 7.00 10.12
C ASP A 209 17.37 7.70 8.93
N ASP A 210 17.85 7.52 7.70
CA ASP A 210 17.26 8.09 6.48
C ASP A 210 16.01 7.33 5.97
N LEU A 211 15.10 6.94 6.88
CA LEU A 211 13.84 6.27 6.55
C LEU A 211 12.67 6.89 7.31
N GLN A 212 12.73 6.90 8.63
CA GLN A 212 11.68 7.45 9.49
C GLN A 212 11.91 8.94 9.79
N PRO A 213 10.85 9.76 9.96
CA PRO A 213 9.43 9.42 9.83
C PRO A 213 8.88 9.57 8.39
N HIS A 214 9.63 10.16 7.47
CA HIS A 214 9.13 10.59 6.16
C HIS A 214 10.04 10.21 4.97
N GLU A 215 11.33 10.00 5.20
CA GLU A 215 12.32 9.82 4.13
C GLU A 215 12.17 8.51 3.35
N TRP A 216 11.45 7.54 3.91
CA TRP A 216 11.03 6.32 3.22
C TRP A 216 10.32 6.61 1.89
N HIS A 217 9.71 7.80 1.69
CA HIS A 217 9.15 8.21 0.40
C HIS A 217 10.17 8.18 -0.73
N GLY A 218 11.43 8.51 -0.45
CA GLY A 218 12.50 8.65 -1.43
C GLY A 218 13.16 7.34 -1.84
N TRP A 219 12.81 6.22 -1.23
CA TRP A 219 13.41 4.90 -1.50
C TRP A 219 12.47 4.03 -2.32
N TYR A 220 13.01 3.38 -3.36
CA TYR A 220 12.23 2.55 -4.29
C TYR A 220 11.40 1.47 -3.58
N ASP A 221 11.98 0.79 -2.60
CA ASP A 221 11.32 -0.34 -1.90
C ASP A 221 10.18 0.08 -0.98
N PHE A 222 10.12 1.34 -0.55
CA PHE A 222 9.20 1.78 0.50
C PHE A 222 8.19 2.83 0.08
N GLY A 223 8.60 3.72 -0.82
CA GLY A 223 7.87 4.91 -1.24
C GLY A 223 7.73 4.99 -2.75
N ASN A 224 7.31 6.16 -3.23
CA ASN A 224 7.03 6.44 -4.64
C ASN A 224 7.48 7.85 -5.06
N GLY A 225 8.45 8.42 -4.35
CA GLY A 225 8.96 9.77 -4.59
C GLY A 225 7.92 10.86 -4.39
N SER A 226 8.20 12.04 -4.96
CA SER A 226 7.29 13.18 -4.94
C SER A 226 5.98 12.92 -5.69
N ILE A 227 6.05 12.31 -6.87
CA ILE A 227 4.87 12.03 -7.69
C ILE A 227 3.89 11.06 -7.02
N GLY A 228 4.37 10.00 -6.37
CA GLY A 228 3.47 9.13 -5.62
C GLY A 228 2.92 9.79 -4.36
N ASN A 229 3.69 10.69 -3.74
CA ASN A 229 3.23 11.44 -2.57
C ASN A 229 2.17 12.51 -2.92
N MET A 230 2.34 13.25 -4.03
CA MET A 230 1.52 14.44 -4.35
C MET A 230 0.65 14.29 -5.59
N GLY A 231 0.97 13.39 -6.51
CA GLY A 231 0.24 13.21 -7.76
C GLY A 231 -1.22 12.86 -7.52
N CYS A 232 -1.52 11.98 -6.55
CA CYS A 232 -2.90 11.62 -6.19
C CYS A 232 -3.74 12.79 -5.63
N HIS A 233 -3.12 13.92 -5.29
CA HIS A 233 -3.82 15.16 -4.95
C HIS A 233 -3.95 16.05 -6.18
N VAL A 234 -2.82 16.42 -6.78
CA VAL A 234 -2.76 17.47 -7.80
C VAL A 234 -3.27 17.01 -9.18
N LEU A 235 -3.02 15.75 -9.54
CA LEU A 235 -3.44 15.15 -10.81
C LEU A 235 -4.85 14.54 -10.75
N ASP A 236 -5.51 14.58 -9.60
CA ASP A 236 -6.86 14.08 -9.40
C ASP A 236 -7.86 14.81 -10.30
N GLY A 237 -7.86 16.15 -10.26
CA GLY A 237 -8.67 16.98 -11.13
C GLY A 237 -8.40 16.74 -12.62
N VAL A 238 -7.14 16.49 -12.99
CA VAL A 238 -6.76 16.12 -14.37
C VAL A 238 -7.37 14.79 -14.75
N HIS A 239 -7.18 13.75 -13.94
CA HIS A 239 -7.70 12.42 -14.19
C HIS A 239 -9.22 12.42 -14.33
N TRP A 240 -9.91 13.13 -13.43
CA TRP A 240 -11.37 13.16 -13.38
C TRP A 240 -12.00 14.04 -14.47
N ALA A 241 -11.62 15.31 -14.54
CA ALA A 241 -12.23 16.28 -15.45
C ALA A 241 -11.97 15.89 -16.91
N LEU A 242 -10.79 15.33 -17.20
CA LEU A 242 -10.42 14.88 -18.52
C LEU A 242 -10.76 13.41 -18.78
N LYS A 243 -11.40 12.67 -17.86
CA LYS A 243 -11.79 11.26 -18.06
C LYS A 243 -10.65 10.40 -18.60
N LEU A 244 -9.47 10.51 -17.98
CA LEU A 244 -8.26 9.86 -18.50
C LEU A 244 -8.35 8.33 -18.38
N GLY A 245 -8.02 7.65 -19.48
CA GLY A 245 -7.80 6.20 -19.53
C GLY A 245 -6.32 5.87 -19.38
N HIS A 246 -5.80 5.00 -20.25
CA HIS A 246 -4.37 4.70 -20.31
C HIS A 246 -3.64 5.66 -21.26
N PRO A 247 -2.46 6.18 -20.89
CA PRO A 247 -1.60 6.90 -21.82
C PRO A 247 -1.03 5.94 -22.87
N THR A 248 -0.68 6.45 -24.05
CA THR A 248 0.08 5.67 -25.05
C THR A 248 1.58 5.68 -24.75
N SER A 249 2.06 6.75 -24.12
CA SER A 249 3.46 6.84 -23.69
C SER A 249 3.66 7.77 -22.51
N ILE A 250 4.76 7.54 -21.80
CA ILE A 250 5.23 8.36 -20.70
C ILE A 250 6.72 8.65 -20.90
N GLU A 251 7.15 9.87 -20.62
CA GLU A 251 8.54 10.28 -20.74
C GLU A 251 8.91 11.16 -19.56
N VAL A 252 10.03 10.86 -18.91
CA VAL A 252 10.66 11.84 -18.02
C VAL A 252 11.60 12.69 -18.88
N GLU A 253 11.33 13.98 -18.97
CA GLU A 253 12.06 14.90 -19.84
C GLU A 253 13.27 15.49 -19.10
N GLU A 254 13.15 15.68 -17.79
CA GLU A 254 14.21 16.21 -16.92
C GLU A 254 14.20 15.52 -15.55
N MET A 255 15.39 15.32 -14.96
CA MET A 255 15.57 14.77 -13.61
C MET A 255 16.72 15.48 -12.88
N ARG A 256 16.64 15.55 -11.55
CA ARG A 256 17.71 15.96 -10.63
C ARG A 256 17.82 15.00 -9.45
N GLY A 257 19.02 14.57 -9.14
CA GLY A 257 19.27 13.59 -8.08
C GLY A 257 18.82 12.19 -8.49
N GLY A 258 18.44 11.39 -7.50
CA GLY A 258 18.24 9.96 -7.65
C GLY A 258 19.52 9.17 -7.37
N SER A 259 19.37 7.87 -7.22
CA SER A 259 20.45 6.87 -7.20
C SER A 259 19.86 5.52 -7.64
N GLU A 260 20.66 4.46 -7.60
CA GLU A 260 20.19 3.08 -7.88
C GLU A 260 19.03 2.63 -6.96
N GLU A 261 18.81 3.29 -5.83
CA GLU A 261 17.80 2.93 -4.84
C GLU A 261 16.81 4.07 -4.50
N ARG A 262 16.97 5.25 -5.12
CA ARG A 262 16.25 6.46 -4.73
C ARG A 262 15.60 7.19 -5.89
N TYR A 263 14.40 7.69 -5.64
CA TYR A 263 13.69 8.59 -6.54
C TYR A 263 14.41 9.94 -6.69
N PRO A 264 14.24 10.64 -7.83
CA PRO A 264 14.82 11.96 -8.03
C PRO A 264 14.24 12.99 -7.06
N THR A 265 15.06 14.00 -6.74
CA THR A 265 14.66 15.19 -5.95
C THR A 265 13.90 16.23 -6.77
N GLY A 266 13.86 16.06 -8.10
CA GLY A 266 13.02 16.85 -8.98
C GLY A 266 12.96 16.19 -10.35
N SER A 267 11.81 16.31 -11.02
CA SER A 267 11.61 15.77 -12.36
C SER A 267 10.56 16.55 -13.14
N ARG A 268 10.62 16.47 -14.47
CA ARG A 268 9.55 16.88 -15.38
C ARG A 268 9.09 15.65 -16.15
N ILE A 269 7.82 15.29 -16.02
CA ILE A 269 7.25 14.09 -16.64
C ILE A 269 6.13 14.50 -17.58
N ARG A 270 6.06 13.87 -18.76
CA ARG A 270 4.98 14.02 -19.74
C ARG A 270 4.29 12.67 -19.96
N TRP A 271 2.96 12.69 -19.98
CA TRP A 271 2.14 11.60 -20.49
C TRP A 271 1.44 12.06 -21.76
N ASP A 272 1.44 11.21 -22.78
CA ASP A 272 0.69 11.42 -24.00
C ASP A 272 -0.56 10.53 -23.95
N PHE A 273 -1.74 11.15 -23.87
CA PHE A 273 -3.03 10.46 -23.87
C PHE A 273 -3.70 10.55 -25.25
N PRO A 274 -4.28 9.45 -25.74
CA PRO A 274 -5.02 9.47 -26.99
C PRO A 274 -6.32 10.28 -26.85
N ALA A 275 -6.96 10.56 -27.98
CA ALA A 275 -8.34 11.05 -27.98
C ALA A 275 -9.26 10.02 -27.29
N ARG A 276 -10.28 10.50 -26.59
CA ARG A 276 -11.15 9.67 -25.73
C ARG A 276 -12.57 10.22 -25.71
N GLY A 277 -13.49 9.49 -26.31
CA GLY A 277 -14.83 10.01 -26.60
C GLY A 277 -14.75 11.31 -27.40
N GLU A 278 -15.41 12.37 -26.92
CA GLU A 278 -15.40 13.71 -27.54
C GLU A 278 -14.19 14.56 -27.16
N MET A 279 -13.33 14.08 -26.24
CA MET A 279 -12.15 14.82 -25.78
C MET A 279 -10.94 14.58 -26.70
N ALA A 280 -10.27 15.67 -27.08
CA ALA A 280 -9.06 15.63 -27.92
C ALA A 280 -7.91 14.91 -27.22
N ALA A 281 -6.95 14.38 -27.99
CA ALA A 281 -5.69 13.89 -27.43
C ALA A 281 -5.04 14.97 -26.55
N ALA A 282 -4.42 14.56 -25.44
CA ALA A 282 -3.94 15.48 -24.42
C ALA A 282 -2.52 15.14 -23.98
N LYS A 283 -1.69 16.18 -23.81
CA LYS A 283 -0.39 16.09 -23.15
C LYS A 283 -0.54 16.54 -21.70
N VAL A 284 -0.18 15.67 -20.77
CA VAL A 284 -0.23 15.98 -19.33
C VAL A 284 1.19 16.13 -18.84
N TYR A 285 1.51 17.27 -18.23
CA TYR A 285 2.84 17.55 -17.68
C TYR A 285 2.81 17.63 -16.16
N TRP A 286 3.84 17.07 -15.55
CA TRP A 286 4.12 17.12 -14.12
C TRP A 286 5.49 17.75 -13.86
N TYR A 287 5.56 18.65 -12.89
CA TYR A 287 6.78 19.32 -12.46
C TYR A 287 6.91 19.17 -10.95
N GLU A 288 7.99 18.54 -10.48
CA GLU A 288 8.20 18.35 -9.05
C GLU A 288 9.55 18.83 -8.57
N GLY A 289 9.56 19.32 -7.32
CA GLY A 289 10.74 19.53 -6.53
C GLY A 289 11.70 20.54 -7.15
N LEU A 290 12.95 20.15 -7.27
CA LEU A 290 14.05 21.02 -7.64
C LEU A 290 14.29 21.01 -9.15
N LYS A 291 14.39 22.19 -9.77
CA LYS A 291 14.77 22.31 -11.19
C LYS A 291 16.15 21.70 -11.43
N LYS A 292 16.42 21.19 -12.64
CA LYS A 292 17.65 20.46 -12.98
C LYS A 292 18.95 21.15 -12.54
N ASN A 293 19.02 22.48 -12.68
CA ASN A 293 20.18 23.30 -12.35
C ASN A 293 20.06 24.06 -11.02
N ALA A 294 19.19 23.63 -10.10
CA ALA A 294 19.06 24.23 -8.78
C ALA A 294 20.36 24.09 -7.96
N THR A 295 20.87 25.22 -7.45
CA THR A 295 22.05 25.29 -6.58
C THR A 295 21.71 25.08 -5.10
N ARG A 296 20.44 25.22 -4.73
CA ARG A 296 19.94 24.98 -3.38
C ARG A 296 19.20 23.65 -3.31
N ASP A 297 19.34 22.97 -2.18
CA ASP A 297 18.57 21.77 -1.87
C ASP A 297 17.22 22.10 -1.22
N ALA A 298 16.36 21.09 -1.19
CA ALA A 298 15.08 21.17 -0.50
C ALA A 298 15.28 21.06 1.01
N ASP A 299 14.41 21.71 1.78
CA ASP A 299 14.54 21.81 3.23
C ASP A 299 13.26 21.39 3.97
N GLY A 300 13.39 21.30 5.30
CA GLY A 300 12.31 20.93 6.19
C GLY A 300 11.90 19.46 6.15
N MET A 301 10.98 19.09 7.04
CA MET A 301 10.52 17.71 7.23
C MET A 301 9.83 17.12 5.99
N LEU A 302 9.23 17.97 5.13
CA LEU A 302 8.52 17.55 3.93
C LEU A 302 9.37 17.65 2.66
N LYS A 303 10.66 17.99 2.77
CA LYS A 303 11.60 18.20 1.66
C LYS A 303 11.01 19.15 0.61
N THR A 304 10.85 20.42 0.96
CA THR A 304 10.24 21.41 0.05
C THR A 304 11.28 22.21 -0.70
N ALA A 305 11.15 22.28 -2.02
CA ALA A 305 11.86 23.21 -2.88
C ALA A 305 11.30 24.64 -2.70
N LYS A 306 12.17 25.64 -2.65
CA LYS A 306 11.80 27.03 -2.36
C LYS A 306 12.26 28.01 -3.43
N GLY A 307 11.50 29.11 -3.56
CA GLY A 307 11.85 30.24 -4.42
C GLY A 307 12.19 29.82 -5.86
N ASP A 308 13.29 30.33 -6.36
CA ASP A 308 13.78 30.12 -7.72
C ASP A 308 14.34 28.71 -7.97
N ALA A 309 14.57 27.90 -6.93
CA ALA A 309 15.00 26.51 -7.06
C ALA A 309 13.86 25.56 -7.47
N ARG A 310 12.60 26.02 -7.36
CA ARG A 310 11.41 25.21 -7.68
C ARG A 310 11.33 24.88 -9.17
N ASN A 311 10.97 23.64 -9.45
CA ASN A 311 10.59 23.20 -10.78
C ASN A 311 9.11 23.53 -11.03
N VAL A 312 8.85 24.61 -11.76
CA VAL A 312 7.48 25.07 -12.08
C VAL A 312 7.30 25.20 -13.59
N PRO A 313 6.06 25.09 -14.10
CA PRO A 313 5.80 25.24 -15.53
C PRO A 313 6.24 26.62 -16.03
N PRO A 314 6.96 26.72 -17.17
CA PRO A 314 7.29 28.02 -17.76
C PRO A 314 6.06 28.90 -18.05
N LEU A 315 4.90 28.27 -18.31
CA LEU A 315 3.62 28.93 -18.53
C LEU A 315 3.20 29.82 -17.34
N ILE A 316 3.53 29.44 -16.10
CA ILE A 316 3.24 30.26 -14.91
C ILE A 316 3.92 31.63 -15.02
N GLY A 317 5.20 31.66 -15.41
CA GLY A 317 5.94 32.91 -15.57
C GLY A 317 5.42 33.76 -16.74
N GLN A 318 4.86 33.15 -17.78
CA GLN A 318 4.22 33.86 -18.88
C GLN A 318 2.89 34.49 -18.44
N LEU A 319 2.07 33.73 -17.71
CA LEU A 319 0.79 34.19 -17.18
C LEU A 319 0.96 35.32 -16.17
N LEU A 320 1.92 35.23 -15.25
CA LEU A 320 2.19 36.32 -14.29
C LEU A 320 2.71 37.60 -14.95
N LYS A 321 3.42 37.50 -16.09
CA LYS A 321 3.81 38.69 -16.88
C LYS A 321 2.61 39.33 -17.57
N GLN A 322 1.67 38.52 -18.04
CA GLN A 322 0.48 38.99 -18.74
C GLN A 322 -0.61 39.48 -17.78
N TYR A 323 -0.73 38.84 -16.61
CA TYR A 323 -1.72 39.08 -15.58
C TYR A 323 -1.03 39.17 -14.20
N PRO A 324 -0.46 40.34 -13.83
CA PRO A 324 0.33 40.49 -12.61
C PRO A 324 -0.43 40.26 -11.31
N GLU A 325 -1.76 40.40 -11.34
CA GLU A 325 -2.64 40.18 -10.20
C GLU A 325 -2.98 38.69 -9.98
N GLU A 326 -2.50 37.80 -10.86
CA GLU A 326 -2.71 36.36 -10.67
C GLU A 326 -1.88 35.78 -9.55
N GLU A 327 -2.47 34.81 -8.85
CA GLU A 327 -1.82 34.09 -7.77
C GLU A 327 -1.92 32.58 -7.98
N PHE A 328 -0.75 31.93 -8.02
CA PHE A 328 -0.63 30.48 -8.14
C PHE A 328 0.05 29.91 -6.90
N ASP A 329 -0.55 28.85 -6.33
CA ASP A 329 -0.05 28.22 -5.11
C ASP A 329 1.24 27.41 -5.36
N THR A 330 1.87 26.95 -4.27
CA THR A 330 3.09 26.15 -4.38
C THR A 330 2.85 24.78 -5.03
N ASN A 331 1.59 24.33 -5.06
CA ASN A 331 1.12 23.12 -5.73
C ASN A 331 -0.17 23.47 -6.49
N GLY A 332 -0.31 23.04 -7.73
CA GLY A 332 -1.48 23.37 -8.52
C GLY A 332 -1.46 22.78 -9.92
N THR A 333 -2.51 23.08 -10.68
CA THR A 333 -2.69 22.62 -12.06
C THR A 333 -3.27 23.71 -12.94
N LEU A 334 -2.71 23.86 -14.14
CA LEU A 334 -3.29 24.62 -15.26
C LEU A 334 -3.89 23.64 -16.28
N TYR A 335 -5.09 23.94 -16.77
CA TYR A 335 -5.79 23.21 -17.82
C TYR A 335 -5.89 24.12 -19.05
N VAL A 336 -5.16 23.80 -20.11
CA VAL A 336 -5.05 24.63 -21.31
C VAL A 336 -6.02 24.13 -22.37
N GLY A 337 -7.06 24.90 -22.62
CA GLY A 337 -8.07 24.63 -23.64
C GLY A 337 -8.09 25.66 -24.76
N GLU A 338 -8.75 25.31 -25.85
CA GLU A 338 -8.87 26.14 -27.07
C GLU A 338 -9.39 27.57 -26.82
N LYS A 339 -10.19 27.77 -25.77
CA LYS A 339 -10.85 29.06 -25.47
C LYS A 339 -10.32 29.75 -24.21
N GLY A 340 -9.45 29.10 -23.44
CA GLY A 340 -8.96 29.65 -22.18
C GLY A 340 -8.21 28.65 -21.32
N ILE A 341 -7.81 29.11 -20.13
CA ILE A 341 -7.07 28.32 -19.16
C ILE A 341 -7.86 28.29 -17.85
N ILE A 342 -8.00 27.12 -17.23
CA ILE A 342 -8.47 27.00 -15.85
C ILE A 342 -7.26 26.75 -14.94
N TYR A 343 -7.27 27.31 -13.74
CA TYR A 343 -6.36 26.98 -12.65
C TYR A 343 -7.10 26.25 -11.52
N THR A 344 -6.42 25.30 -10.86
CA THR A 344 -6.81 24.77 -9.55
C THR A 344 -5.60 24.65 -8.61
N GLY A 345 -5.80 24.86 -7.31
CA GLY A 345 -4.84 24.49 -6.27
C GLY A 345 -4.71 22.98 -6.06
N CYS A 346 -4.05 22.59 -4.97
CA CYS A 346 -3.64 21.21 -4.68
C CYS A 346 -4.80 20.22 -4.48
N TYR A 347 -5.93 20.72 -3.99
CA TYR A 347 -7.14 19.98 -3.65
C TYR A 347 -8.37 20.52 -4.42
N GLY A 348 -8.12 21.28 -5.49
CA GLY A 348 -9.17 21.91 -6.30
C GLY A 348 -9.59 23.30 -5.80
N GLU A 349 -9.04 23.75 -4.67
CA GLU A 349 -9.27 25.09 -4.15
C GLU A 349 -8.86 26.18 -5.13
N LYS A 350 -9.38 27.39 -4.93
CA LYS A 350 -9.13 28.56 -5.78
C LYS A 350 -9.42 28.33 -7.27
N MET A 351 -10.24 27.34 -7.64
CA MET A 351 -10.62 27.10 -9.04
C MET A 351 -11.14 28.39 -9.71
N HIS A 352 -10.55 28.75 -10.87
CA HIS A 352 -11.01 29.87 -11.68
C HIS A 352 -10.48 29.78 -13.13
N ILE A 353 -11.12 30.48 -14.05
CA ILE A 353 -10.57 30.75 -15.39
C ILE A 353 -9.54 31.87 -15.28
N VAL A 354 -8.39 31.73 -15.94
CA VAL A 354 -7.29 32.70 -15.93
C VAL A 354 -7.47 33.75 -17.04
N PRO A 355 -7.40 35.05 -16.73
CA PRO A 355 -7.29 35.61 -15.38
C PRO A 355 -8.62 35.54 -14.61
N ARG A 356 -8.56 35.46 -13.27
CA ARG A 356 -9.66 35.30 -12.32
C ARG A 356 -10.84 36.22 -12.58
N GLU A 357 -10.58 37.44 -13.06
CA GLU A 357 -11.63 38.38 -13.46
C GLU A 357 -12.58 37.79 -14.53
N LYS A 358 -12.08 37.00 -15.49
CA LYS A 358 -12.91 36.32 -16.51
C LYS A 358 -13.87 35.29 -15.92
N MET A 359 -13.61 34.81 -14.71
CA MET A 359 -14.51 33.88 -14.04
C MET A 359 -15.87 34.52 -13.77
N LYS A 360 -15.92 35.84 -13.53
CA LYS A 360 -17.16 36.59 -13.26
C LYS A 360 -18.09 36.59 -14.47
N ASP A 361 -17.53 36.63 -15.67
CA ASP A 361 -18.27 36.67 -16.94
C ASP A 361 -18.57 35.27 -17.49
N THR A 362 -18.06 34.21 -16.85
CA THR A 362 -18.26 32.84 -17.32
C THR A 362 -19.56 32.26 -16.76
N PRO A 363 -20.49 31.79 -17.62
CA PRO A 363 -21.71 31.14 -17.16
C PRO A 363 -21.45 29.99 -16.19
N VAL A 364 -22.14 30.00 -15.05
CA VAL A 364 -22.02 28.94 -14.05
C VAL A 364 -22.76 27.70 -14.55
N PRO A 365 -22.08 26.56 -14.74
CA PRO A 365 -22.70 25.32 -15.19
C PRO A 365 -23.59 24.71 -14.10
N ALA A 366 -24.46 23.78 -14.50
CA ALA A 366 -25.28 23.03 -13.57
C ALA A 366 -24.44 22.15 -12.65
N LYS A 367 -24.83 22.09 -11.38
CA LYS A 367 -24.24 21.19 -10.39
C LYS A 367 -24.74 19.76 -10.64
N THR A 368 -23.88 18.88 -11.15
CA THR A 368 -24.22 17.50 -11.56
C THR A 368 -23.59 16.43 -10.69
N LEU A 369 -22.50 16.75 -9.97
CA LEU A 369 -21.78 15.78 -9.14
C LEU A 369 -22.29 15.77 -7.69
N PRO A 370 -22.35 14.61 -6.98
CA PRO A 370 -22.74 14.57 -5.57
C PRO A 370 -21.74 15.32 -4.70
N ARG A 371 -22.19 16.16 -3.76
CA ARG A 371 -21.34 16.86 -2.78
C ARG A 371 -21.33 16.11 -1.45
N HIS A 372 -20.15 15.97 -0.86
CA HIS A 372 -19.97 15.26 0.42
C HIS A 372 -19.44 16.23 1.47
N LYS A 373 -19.69 15.94 2.75
CA LYS A 373 -19.26 16.81 3.86
C LYS A 373 -17.74 16.81 4.04
N SER A 374 -17.13 15.63 3.91
CA SER A 374 -15.69 15.44 3.97
C SER A 374 -15.34 14.04 3.44
N VAL A 375 -14.05 13.81 3.17
CA VAL A 375 -13.55 12.49 2.76
C VAL A 375 -13.89 11.40 3.78
N PHE A 376 -13.76 11.67 5.09
CA PHE A 376 -14.05 10.67 6.11
C PHE A 376 -15.55 10.45 6.30
N ALA A 377 -16.35 11.52 6.21
CA ALA A 377 -17.79 11.42 6.33
C ALA A 377 -18.39 10.59 5.19
N ASP A 378 -17.91 10.79 3.95
CA ASP A 378 -18.35 9.99 2.80
C ASP A 378 -18.16 8.49 3.04
N PHE A 379 -16.96 8.10 3.49
CA PHE A 379 -16.65 6.70 3.79
C PHE A 379 -17.52 6.13 4.91
N ILE A 380 -17.62 6.84 6.04
CA ILE A 380 -18.36 6.35 7.23
C ILE A 380 -19.86 6.26 6.94
N GLU A 381 -20.43 7.25 6.26
CA GLU A 381 -21.84 7.25 5.85
C GLU A 381 -22.11 6.10 4.85
N ALA A 382 -21.20 5.85 3.90
CA ALA A 382 -21.32 4.72 2.97
C ALA A 382 -21.23 3.37 3.69
N CYS A 383 -20.32 3.22 4.67
CA CYS A 383 -20.20 2.00 5.47
C CYS A 383 -21.50 1.67 6.21
N ARG A 384 -22.08 2.66 6.93
CA ARG A 384 -23.36 2.49 7.64
C ARG A 384 -24.52 2.17 6.70
N ALA A 385 -24.51 2.76 5.51
CA ALA A 385 -25.52 2.51 4.50
C ALA A 385 -25.34 1.17 3.75
N GLY A 386 -24.27 0.42 4.02
CA GLY A 386 -23.93 -0.80 3.29
C GLY A 386 -23.66 -0.54 1.80
N LYS A 387 -23.19 0.67 1.46
CA LYS A 387 -22.94 1.09 0.08
C LYS A 387 -21.47 0.88 -0.28
N THR A 388 -21.23 0.35 -1.47
CA THR A 388 -19.88 0.24 -2.04
C THR A 388 -19.42 1.51 -2.76
N ASP A 389 -20.35 2.43 -2.99
CA ASP A 389 -20.10 3.66 -3.74
C ASP A 389 -19.68 4.77 -2.78
N THR A 390 -18.45 5.23 -2.95
CA THR A 390 -17.85 6.41 -2.31
C THR A 390 -17.26 7.27 -3.42
N ALA A 391 -17.01 8.55 -3.14
CA ALA A 391 -16.48 9.50 -4.10
C ALA A 391 -15.17 9.00 -4.73
N THR A 392 -14.29 8.40 -3.92
CA THR A 392 -12.96 7.92 -4.34
C THR A 392 -12.75 6.43 -4.02
N ARG A 393 -13.76 5.63 -4.38
CA ARG A 393 -13.73 4.17 -4.28
C ARG A 393 -12.51 3.58 -5.01
N PHE A 394 -12.08 2.37 -4.63
CA PHE A 394 -10.88 1.75 -5.20
C PHE A 394 -10.94 1.56 -6.72
N ASP A 395 -12.12 1.47 -7.33
CA ASP A 395 -12.26 1.47 -8.79
C ASP A 395 -11.74 2.75 -9.47
N TYR A 396 -11.94 3.90 -8.83
CA TYR A 396 -11.41 5.19 -9.26
C TYR A 396 -9.97 5.39 -8.78
N SER A 397 -9.75 5.27 -7.47
CA SER A 397 -8.48 5.67 -6.85
C SER A 397 -7.29 4.83 -7.29
N THR A 398 -7.49 3.56 -7.63
CA THR A 398 -6.43 2.71 -8.20
C THR A 398 -6.04 3.13 -9.61
N ARG A 399 -6.96 3.68 -10.42
CA ARG A 399 -6.64 4.21 -11.77
C ARG A 399 -5.85 5.50 -11.67
N LEU A 400 -6.23 6.37 -10.73
CA LEU A 400 -5.46 7.57 -10.40
C LEU A 400 -4.07 7.20 -9.86
N THR A 401 -3.99 6.21 -8.96
CA THR A 401 -2.70 5.72 -8.44
C THR A 401 -1.83 5.13 -9.57
N GLU A 402 -2.39 4.25 -10.40
CA GLU A 402 -1.73 3.68 -11.57
C GLU A 402 -1.20 4.79 -12.51
N PHE A 403 -1.98 5.83 -12.76
CA PHE A 403 -1.55 7.00 -13.54
C PHE A 403 -0.29 7.66 -12.94
N THR A 404 -0.26 7.89 -11.62
CA THR A 404 0.92 8.47 -10.95
C THR A 404 2.14 7.54 -10.97
N LEU A 405 1.94 6.23 -10.76
CA LEU A 405 3.01 5.24 -10.75
C LEU A 405 3.66 5.04 -12.12
N LEU A 406 2.93 5.28 -13.22
CA LEU A 406 3.53 5.31 -14.56
C LEU A 406 4.57 6.43 -14.70
N GLY A 407 4.47 7.50 -13.91
CA GLY A 407 5.53 8.51 -13.84
C GLY A 407 6.79 8.01 -13.12
N ASN A 408 6.64 7.20 -12.06
CA ASN A 408 7.79 6.51 -11.46
C ASN A 408 8.45 5.56 -12.46
N LEU A 409 7.66 4.83 -13.26
CA LEU A 409 8.18 3.96 -14.31
C LEU A 409 9.02 4.73 -15.35
N ALA A 410 8.58 5.93 -15.74
CA ALA A 410 9.37 6.80 -16.60
C ALA A 410 10.64 7.32 -15.91
N GLN A 411 10.60 7.63 -14.61
CA GLN A 411 11.80 7.98 -13.83
C GLN A 411 12.83 6.85 -13.83
N HIS A 412 12.42 5.58 -13.75
CA HIS A 412 13.32 4.43 -13.87
C HIS A 412 13.92 4.30 -15.27
N ALA A 413 13.19 4.67 -16.33
CA ALA A 413 13.75 4.70 -17.68
C ALA A 413 14.90 5.70 -17.81
N GLY A 414 14.74 6.86 -17.16
CA GLY A 414 15.67 7.98 -17.19
C GLY A 414 15.33 9.02 -18.28
N PRO A 415 15.99 10.19 -18.25
CA PRO A 415 15.62 11.35 -19.06
C PRO A 415 15.73 11.11 -20.56
N GLY A 416 14.72 11.52 -21.31
CA GLY A 416 14.66 11.44 -22.78
C GLY A 416 14.31 10.05 -23.33
N LYS A 417 14.02 9.06 -22.46
CA LYS A 417 13.54 7.75 -22.89
C LYS A 417 12.02 7.71 -22.87
N LYS A 418 11.42 7.57 -24.05
CA LYS A 418 9.98 7.38 -24.21
C LYS A 418 9.59 5.95 -23.82
N VAL A 419 8.72 5.79 -22.83
CA VAL A 419 8.15 4.51 -22.40
C VAL A 419 6.81 4.30 -23.10
N GLU A 420 6.72 3.31 -23.99
CA GLU A 420 5.47 2.95 -24.69
C GLU A 420 4.66 1.95 -23.85
N TRP A 421 3.45 2.35 -23.46
CA TRP A 421 2.64 1.64 -22.47
C TRP A 421 1.42 0.97 -23.10
N ASP A 422 1.36 -0.35 -23.00
CA ASP A 422 0.18 -1.14 -23.30
C ASP A 422 -0.68 -1.25 -22.03
N GLY A 423 -1.56 -0.27 -21.87
CA GLY A 423 -2.42 -0.14 -20.71
C GLY A 423 -3.38 -1.30 -20.51
N GLU A 424 -3.88 -1.93 -21.57
CA GLU A 424 -4.78 -3.07 -21.40
C GLU A 424 -4.01 -4.27 -20.80
N ASN A 425 -2.81 -4.55 -21.32
CA ASN A 425 -2.02 -5.71 -20.91
C ASN A 425 -1.03 -5.45 -19.76
N MET A 426 -1.01 -4.24 -19.20
CA MET A 426 -0.13 -3.85 -18.08
C MET A 426 1.36 -4.05 -18.38
N ARG A 427 1.84 -3.58 -19.54
CA ARG A 427 3.25 -3.80 -19.91
C ARG A 427 3.86 -2.63 -20.68
N VAL A 428 5.17 -2.47 -20.47
CA VAL A 428 6.03 -1.67 -21.34
C VAL A 428 6.38 -2.52 -22.57
N THR A 429 6.25 -1.93 -23.75
CA THR A 429 6.40 -2.64 -25.03
C THR A 429 7.75 -2.43 -25.71
N ASN A 430 8.40 -1.29 -25.46
CA ASN A 430 9.63 -0.90 -26.15
C ASN A 430 10.90 -0.93 -25.29
N ILE A 431 10.77 -1.09 -23.96
CA ILE A 431 11.87 -1.19 -22.98
C ILE A 431 11.55 -2.35 -22.02
N PRO A 432 11.77 -3.62 -22.42
CA PRO A 432 11.28 -4.79 -21.69
C PRO A 432 11.75 -4.88 -20.23
N GLU A 433 12.97 -4.42 -19.92
CA GLU A 433 13.55 -4.41 -18.58
C GLU A 433 12.75 -3.58 -17.57
N LEU A 434 12.01 -2.56 -18.03
CA LEU A 434 11.15 -1.75 -17.16
C LEU A 434 9.96 -2.53 -16.61
N ASN A 435 9.58 -3.66 -17.21
CA ASN A 435 8.50 -4.49 -16.68
C ASN A 435 8.80 -5.05 -15.27
N ALA A 436 10.08 -5.10 -14.86
CA ALA A 436 10.46 -5.44 -13.48
C ALA A 436 9.92 -4.43 -12.43
N TRP A 437 9.62 -3.19 -12.85
CA TRP A 437 9.07 -2.15 -11.97
C TRP A 437 7.54 -2.05 -12.02
N VAL A 438 6.88 -2.83 -12.87
CA VAL A 438 5.41 -2.86 -12.97
C VAL A 438 4.79 -3.67 -11.83
N ARG A 439 5.51 -4.69 -11.35
CA ARG A 439 5.12 -5.56 -10.25
C ARG A 439 6.33 -5.81 -9.38
N ARG A 440 6.24 -5.50 -8.09
CA ARG A 440 7.30 -5.87 -7.15
C ARG A 440 7.34 -7.37 -6.92
N GLU A 441 8.53 -7.87 -6.66
CA GLU A 441 8.67 -9.17 -6.02
C GLU A 441 8.42 -8.98 -4.52
N TYR A 442 7.35 -9.61 -4.03
CA TYR A 442 7.12 -9.68 -2.60
C TYR A 442 8.23 -10.51 -1.97
N ARG A 443 8.73 -10.07 -0.80
CA ARG A 443 9.66 -10.88 -0.01
C ARG A 443 9.11 -12.30 0.08
N PRO A 444 9.89 -13.33 -0.31
CA PRO A 444 9.45 -14.70 -0.19
C PRO A 444 9.04 -14.90 1.26
N MET A 445 7.84 -15.46 1.47
CA MET A 445 7.41 -15.74 2.83
C MET A 445 8.48 -16.62 3.47
N ALA A 446 8.85 -16.28 4.71
CA ALA A 446 9.79 -17.06 5.48
C ALA A 446 9.43 -18.55 5.33
N PRO A 447 10.44 -19.42 5.18
CA PRO A 447 10.20 -20.85 5.09
C PRO A 447 9.39 -21.30 6.31
N THR A 448 8.61 -22.37 6.16
CA THR A 448 7.73 -22.83 7.25
C THR A 448 8.46 -23.02 8.56
N TYR A 449 9.72 -23.45 8.48
CA TYR A 449 10.73 -23.33 9.52
C TYR A 449 11.99 -22.72 8.90
N ASP A 450 12.56 -21.69 9.52
CA ASP A 450 13.81 -21.07 9.09
C ASP A 450 14.99 -21.72 9.82
N ILE A 451 15.76 -22.52 9.08
CA ILE A 451 16.90 -23.25 9.64
C ILE A 451 18.08 -22.34 10.01
N THR A 452 18.14 -21.11 9.50
CA THR A 452 19.17 -20.12 9.86
C THR A 452 18.91 -19.48 11.23
N GLN A 453 17.71 -19.71 11.78
CA GLN A 453 17.25 -19.12 13.02
C GLN A 453 17.21 -20.15 14.16
N SER A 454 17.19 -19.64 15.40
CA SER A 454 17.15 -20.51 16.58
C SER A 454 15.84 -21.30 16.68
N TYR A 455 15.87 -22.41 17.44
CA TYR A 455 14.66 -23.17 17.77
C TYR A 455 13.60 -22.27 18.43
N VAL A 456 14.01 -21.42 19.38
CA VAL A 456 13.12 -20.48 20.08
C VAL A 456 12.49 -19.48 19.10
N PHE A 457 13.29 -18.94 18.17
CA PHE A 457 12.77 -18.07 17.12
C PHE A 457 11.66 -18.74 16.30
N ASN A 458 11.88 -19.97 15.85
CA ASN A 458 10.88 -20.71 15.07
C ASN A 458 9.66 -21.11 15.89
N TYR A 459 9.86 -21.47 17.16
CA TYR A 459 8.79 -21.78 18.10
C TYR A 459 7.88 -20.55 18.31
N ASP A 460 8.47 -19.36 18.45
CA ASP A 460 7.74 -18.12 18.70
C ASP A 460 7.11 -17.53 17.44
N ARG A 461 7.80 -17.59 16.29
CA ARG A 461 7.39 -16.84 15.08
C ARG A 461 6.78 -17.68 13.96
N GLY A 462 7.04 -18.99 13.93
CA GLY A 462 6.45 -19.91 12.95
C GLY A 462 5.07 -20.47 13.35
N PRO A 463 4.41 -21.23 12.45
CA PRO A 463 4.83 -21.54 11.09
C PRO A 463 4.58 -20.37 10.13
N HIS A 464 5.45 -20.24 9.14
CA HIS A 464 5.17 -19.40 7.97
C HIS A 464 4.71 -20.28 6.80
N PHE A 465 3.83 -19.76 5.94
CA PHE A 465 3.35 -20.54 4.80
C PHE A 465 3.23 -19.64 3.60
N ALA A 466 3.89 -20.01 2.50
CA ALA A 466 4.00 -19.21 1.27
C ALA A 466 2.68 -18.82 0.59
N SER A 467 1.55 -19.34 1.04
CA SER A 467 0.24 -19.04 0.46
C SER A 467 -0.85 -19.08 1.53
N PRO A 468 -1.94 -18.30 1.40
CA PRO A 468 -3.11 -18.47 2.25
C PRO A 468 -3.64 -19.92 2.14
N PRO A 469 -4.35 -20.42 3.17
CA PRO A 469 -4.89 -21.76 3.10
C PRO A 469 -5.83 -21.88 1.89
N PRO A 470 -5.70 -22.93 1.05
CA PRO A 470 -6.61 -23.13 -0.06
C PRO A 470 -8.03 -23.34 0.48
N PRO A 471 -9.09 -23.04 -0.31
CA PRO A 471 -10.43 -23.46 0.03
C PRO A 471 -10.43 -24.98 0.24
N ILE A 472 -10.76 -25.42 1.44
CA ILE A 472 -10.92 -26.85 1.71
C ILE A 472 -12.12 -27.33 0.87
N ALA A 473 -11.85 -28.16 -0.13
CA ALA A 473 -12.88 -28.69 -1.01
C ALA A 473 -13.89 -29.52 -0.22
N ASP A 474 -15.17 -29.49 -0.64
CA ASP A 474 -16.19 -30.41 -0.13
C ASP A 474 -16.01 -31.78 -0.79
N GLY A 475 -14.98 -32.51 -0.35
CA GLY A 475 -14.66 -33.87 -0.79
C GLY A 475 -15.27 -34.96 0.10
N PRO A 476 -15.23 -36.23 -0.33
CA PRO A 476 -15.80 -37.34 0.41
C PRO A 476 -15.10 -37.52 1.77
N CYS A 477 -15.91 -37.61 2.82
CA CYS A 477 -15.46 -37.78 4.19
C CYS A 477 -15.41 -39.26 4.54
N LYS A 478 -14.27 -39.76 5.05
CA LYS A 478 -14.09 -41.13 5.52
C LYS A 478 -14.29 -41.19 7.03
N GLU A 479 -14.74 -42.31 7.56
CA GLU A 479 -14.79 -42.54 9.00
C GLU A 479 -13.46 -43.12 9.48
N PHE A 480 -12.87 -42.52 10.51
CA PHE A 480 -11.62 -42.95 11.14
C PHE A 480 -11.79 -42.83 12.67
N LEU A 481 -11.72 -43.97 13.38
CA LEU A 481 -11.94 -44.04 14.83
C LEU A 481 -13.22 -43.33 15.30
N GLY A 482 -14.33 -43.53 14.59
CA GLY A 482 -15.63 -42.90 14.88
C GLY A 482 -15.71 -41.41 14.56
N ARG A 483 -14.68 -40.84 13.90
CA ARG A 483 -14.65 -39.43 13.47
C ARG A 483 -14.67 -39.33 11.95
N LYS A 484 -15.44 -38.38 11.44
CA LYS A 484 -15.47 -38.01 10.03
C LYS A 484 -14.22 -37.19 9.69
N VAL A 485 -13.34 -37.72 8.84
CA VAL A 485 -12.10 -37.08 8.35
C VAL A 485 -12.14 -36.89 6.83
N ARG A 486 -11.65 -35.76 6.31
CA ARG A 486 -11.64 -35.40 4.87
C ARG A 486 -10.32 -35.76 4.16
N SER A 487 -9.25 -36.03 4.91
CA SER A 487 -7.88 -36.13 4.40
C SER A 487 -7.58 -37.37 3.52
N ARG A 488 -6.81 -37.15 2.45
CA ARG A 488 -6.01 -38.17 1.72
C ARG A 488 -4.68 -38.38 2.47
N ILE A 489 -4.70 -39.01 3.65
CA ILE A 489 -3.51 -39.28 4.49
C ILE A 489 -2.88 -37.99 5.09
N GLY A 490 -2.77 -37.95 6.42
CA GLY A 490 -2.31 -36.76 7.18
C GLY A 490 -0.85 -36.38 6.92
N ILE A 491 -0.39 -35.27 7.52
CA ILE A 491 1.05 -34.97 7.58
C ILE A 491 1.68 -36.00 8.52
N SER A 492 2.32 -37.02 7.96
CA SER A 492 3.25 -37.83 8.72
C SER A 492 4.48 -36.98 9.03
N ALA A 493 4.69 -36.66 10.31
CA ALA A 493 5.94 -36.06 10.80
C ALA A 493 6.27 -34.65 10.26
N GLY A 494 5.36 -33.70 10.44
CA GLY A 494 5.63 -32.27 10.21
C GLY A 494 6.32 -31.62 11.41
N LEU A 495 6.94 -30.46 11.18
CA LEU A 495 7.40 -29.58 12.25
C LEU A 495 6.15 -29.06 12.98
N LEU A 496 5.82 -29.66 14.13
CA LEU A 496 4.63 -29.35 14.93
C LEU A 496 5.06 -28.83 16.30
N LEU A 497 5.78 -27.71 16.31
CA LEU A 497 6.47 -27.23 17.52
C LEU A 497 5.51 -26.84 18.65
N ASN A 498 4.33 -26.32 18.30
CA ASN A 498 3.28 -25.94 19.24
C ASN A 498 1.91 -25.84 18.55
N SER A 499 0.89 -25.39 19.28
CA SER A 499 -0.49 -25.28 18.79
C SER A 499 -0.67 -24.40 17.55
N LYS A 500 0.17 -23.38 17.35
CA LYS A 500 0.13 -22.51 16.15
C LYS A 500 0.42 -23.31 14.88
N TRP A 501 1.38 -24.23 14.96
CA TRP A 501 1.77 -25.11 13.86
C TRP A 501 0.65 -26.10 13.51
N LEU A 502 0.05 -26.71 14.53
CA LEU A 502 -1.10 -27.61 14.37
C LEU A 502 -2.27 -26.90 13.68
N ILE A 503 -2.65 -25.71 14.15
CA ILE A 503 -3.74 -24.92 13.56
C ILE A 503 -3.40 -24.51 12.12
N GLY A 504 -2.15 -24.14 11.85
CA GLY A 504 -1.67 -23.74 10.54
C GLY A 504 -1.87 -24.82 9.47
N TYR A 505 -1.58 -26.07 9.81
CA TYR A 505 -1.82 -27.22 8.94
C TYR A 505 -3.30 -27.63 8.90
N ALA A 506 -4.01 -27.61 10.04
CA ALA A 506 -5.45 -27.90 10.05
C ALA A 506 -6.25 -26.97 9.12
N ARG A 507 -5.94 -25.66 9.12
CA ARG A 507 -6.54 -24.67 8.21
C ARG A 507 -6.29 -24.97 6.73
N ARG A 508 -5.27 -25.78 6.40
CA ARG A 508 -4.93 -26.22 5.03
C ARG A 508 -5.57 -27.55 4.64
N GLY A 509 -6.45 -28.11 5.48
CA GLY A 509 -7.22 -29.32 5.18
C GLY A 509 -6.61 -30.62 5.70
N PHE A 510 -5.63 -30.54 6.59
CA PHE A 510 -5.08 -31.73 7.26
C PHE A 510 -5.89 -32.07 8.52
N ASP A 511 -6.67 -33.16 8.49
CA ASP A 511 -7.52 -33.58 9.63
C ASP A 511 -6.79 -34.48 10.65
N ILE A 512 -5.72 -35.15 10.21
CA ILE A 512 -4.91 -36.04 11.05
C ILE A 512 -3.51 -35.42 11.12
N LEU A 513 -3.19 -34.88 12.30
CA LEU A 513 -1.91 -34.28 12.61
C LEU A 513 -1.25 -35.13 13.70
N THR A 514 -0.19 -35.86 13.36
CA THR A 514 0.49 -36.76 14.30
C THR A 514 1.84 -36.21 14.72
N TYR A 515 2.10 -36.15 16.02
CA TYR A 515 3.40 -35.79 16.61
C TYR A 515 4.01 -37.01 17.35
N LYS A 516 4.16 -38.18 16.71
CA LYS A 516 4.70 -39.33 17.45
C LYS A 516 5.54 -40.27 16.61
N THR A 517 6.68 -40.64 17.18
CA THR A 517 7.50 -41.79 16.77
C THR A 517 7.21 -42.97 17.70
N VAL A 518 6.99 -44.15 17.12
CA VAL A 518 6.99 -45.43 17.84
C VAL A 518 8.40 -46.01 17.69
N ARG A 519 9.08 -46.33 18.79
CA ARG A 519 10.41 -46.97 18.76
C ARG A 519 10.32 -48.40 19.28
N SER A 520 11.12 -49.28 18.66
CA SER A 520 11.44 -50.62 19.16
C SER A 520 12.70 -50.66 20.05
N ALA A 521 13.49 -49.57 20.14
CA ALA A 521 14.70 -49.46 20.97
C ALA A 521 15.06 -48.00 21.37
N HIS A 522 15.78 -47.83 22.48
CA HIS A 522 16.21 -46.53 23.05
C HIS A 522 17.44 -45.93 22.31
N ARG A 523 17.46 -44.60 22.10
CA ARG A 523 18.64 -43.81 21.69
C ARG A 523 18.62 -42.41 22.34
N PRO A 524 19.78 -41.83 22.73
CA PRO A 524 19.87 -40.48 23.33
C PRO A 524 19.58 -39.34 22.33
N CYS A 525 19.15 -38.18 22.83
CA CYS A 525 18.88 -36.97 22.01
C CYS A 525 20.17 -36.40 21.43
N TYR A 526 20.07 -35.85 20.22
CA TYR A 526 21.05 -34.87 19.76
C TYR A 526 20.91 -33.56 20.56
N PRO A 527 21.97 -32.74 20.65
CA PRO A 527 21.87 -31.37 21.14
C PRO A 527 21.07 -30.48 20.18
N PRO A 528 20.23 -29.57 20.67
CA PRO A 528 19.54 -28.60 19.83
C PRO A 528 20.50 -27.69 19.02
N PRO A 529 20.16 -27.32 17.77
CA PRO A 529 18.99 -27.77 17.03
C PRO A 529 19.25 -29.15 16.41
N ASN A 530 18.28 -30.04 16.58
CA ASN A 530 18.33 -31.47 16.28
C ASN A 530 18.28 -31.80 14.77
N TRP A 531 19.03 -31.08 13.95
CA TRP A 531 19.06 -31.27 12.50
C TRP A 531 20.15 -32.27 12.11
N VAL A 532 19.81 -33.14 11.16
CA VAL A 532 20.78 -33.89 10.38
C VAL A 532 20.50 -33.60 8.92
N PHE A 533 21.54 -33.23 8.18
CA PHE A 533 21.49 -33.01 6.75
C PHE A 533 21.83 -34.31 6.01
N VAL A 534 21.14 -34.57 4.90
CA VAL A 534 21.35 -35.75 4.07
C VAL A 534 21.56 -35.27 2.64
N GLU A 535 22.62 -35.75 1.97
CA GLU A 535 22.86 -35.46 0.55
C GLU A 535 21.92 -36.29 -0.34
N GLU A 536 21.48 -35.70 -1.44
CA GLU A 536 20.59 -36.33 -2.41
C GLU A 536 21.32 -37.49 -3.12
N GLY A 537 20.82 -38.73 -2.96
CA GLY A 537 21.39 -39.94 -3.59
C GLY A 537 21.99 -40.98 -2.64
N GLY A 538 22.01 -40.74 -1.32
CA GLY A 538 22.41 -41.74 -0.32
C GLY A 538 21.40 -42.88 -0.14
N SER A 539 21.88 -44.10 0.11
CA SER A 539 21.02 -45.25 0.43
C SER A 539 20.24 -45.06 1.75
N ALA A 540 19.10 -45.74 1.91
CA ALA A 540 18.25 -45.67 3.12
C ALA A 540 18.94 -46.11 4.43
N GLU A 541 20.13 -46.71 4.34
CA GLU A 541 20.99 -47.10 5.47
C GLU A 541 22.35 -46.36 5.48
N GLY A 542 22.48 -45.31 4.66
CA GLY A 542 23.70 -44.53 4.54
C GLY A 542 24.07 -43.79 5.84
N PRO A 543 25.36 -43.44 6.03
CA PRO A 543 25.78 -42.71 7.22
C PRO A 543 25.06 -41.37 7.29
N VAL A 544 24.39 -41.16 8.42
CA VAL A 544 23.88 -39.87 8.90
C VAL A 544 25.11 -39.01 9.23
N TYR A 545 25.46 -38.06 8.37
CA TYR A 545 26.56 -37.14 8.64
C TYR A 545 26.04 -35.87 9.30
N VAL A 546 26.61 -35.53 10.46
CA VAL A 546 26.41 -34.23 11.08
C VAL A 546 27.43 -33.27 10.46
N THR A 547 26.97 -32.37 9.59
CA THR A 547 27.81 -31.30 9.04
C THR A 547 27.69 -30.03 9.88
N SER A 548 28.81 -29.31 10.03
CA SER A 548 28.84 -27.94 10.57
C SER A 548 28.74 -26.88 9.47
N GLN A 549 28.67 -27.29 8.20
CA GLN A 549 28.48 -26.40 7.06
C GLN A 549 26.98 -26.20 6.81
N TRP A 550 26.51 -24.99 7.09
CA TRP A 550 25.13 -24.58 6.94
C TRP A 550 24.92 -23.99 5.55
N PRO A 551 23.83 -24.32 4.83
CA PRO A 551 23.48 -23.60 3.62
C PRO A 551 23.12 -22.15 3.98
N GLU A 552 23.56 -21.19 3.17
CA GLU A 552 23.29 -19.76 3.39
C GLU A 552 21.83 -19.38 3.07
N ASP A 553 21.16 -20.18 2.24
CA ASP A 553 19.78 -19.96 1.79
C ASP A 553 18.85 -21.10 2.23
N ALA A 554 18.00 -20.82 3.22
CA ALA A 554 17.01 -21.77 3.74
C ALA A 554 15.93 -22.17 2.72
N THR A 555 15.76 -21.40 1.64
CA THR A 555 14.75 -21.69 0.60
C THR A 555 15.15 -22.81 -0.34
N GLN A 556 16.45 -23.19 -0.36
CA GLN A 556 16.98 -24.27 -1.17
C GLN A 556 16.91 -25.65 -0.50
N ILE A 557 16.32 -25.72 0.70
CA ILE A 557 16.35 -26.92 1.54
C ILE A 557 14.94 -27.49 1.64
N SER A 558 14.83 -28.77 1.32
CA SER A 558 13.67 -29.57 1.69
C SER A 558 13.96 -30.28 3.03
N SER A 559 13.04 -30.17 3.98
CA SER A 559 13.16 -30.86 5.27
C SER A 559 12.13 -31.98 5.40
N ALA A 560 12.56 -33.08 6.00
CA ALA A 560 11.68 -34.16 6.45
C ALA A 560 12.05 -34.52 7.89
N VAL A 561 11.06 -34.75 8.75
CA VAL A 561 11.32 -35.27 10.10
C VAL A 561 11.47 -36.78 9.99
N CYS A 562 12.70 -37.28 10.19
CA CYS A 562 12.95 -38.72 10.22
C CYS A 562 12.36 -39.34 11.50
N PHE A 563 11.80 -40.55 11.38
CA PHE A 563 11.26 -41.32 12.50
C PHE A 563 12.37 -41.68 13.51
N GLY A 564 12.71 -40.78 14.44
CA GLY A 564 13.73 -41.13 15.42
C GLY A 564 14.39 -40.00 16.22
N MET A 565 13.83 -38.79 16.28
CA MET A 565 14.34 -37.79 17.21
C MET A 565 13.76 -38.00 18.62
N PRO A 566 14.57 -38.05 19.69
CA PRO A 566 14.03 -38.37 21.01
C PRO A 566 13.47 -37.11 21.67
N SER A 567 12.40 -37.31 22.44
CA SER A 567 11.78 -36.26 23.25
C SER A 567 12.57 -36.08 24.54
N MET A 568 12.65 -34.86 25.06
CA MET A 568 13.13 -34.58 26.41
C MET A 568 12.22 -35.28 27.44
N ALA A 569 12.76 -35.61 28.61
CA ALA A 569 11.93 -36.03 29.75
C ALA A 569 10.96 -34.88 30.10
N PRO A 570 9.66 -35.16 30.33
CA PRO A 570 8.76 -34.12 30.79
C PRO A 570 9.23 -33.57 32.14
N GLU A 571 9.28 -32.26 32.28
CA GLU A 571 9.35 -31.63 33.60
C GLU A 571 8.00 -31.88 34.29
N VAL A 572 8.05 -32.56 35.44
CA VAL A 572 6.87 -32.95 36.25
C VAL A 572 6.58 -31.87 37.28
#